data_AF-A0A2P4WXM9-F1
#
_entry.id   AF-A0A2P4WXM9-F1
#
_cell.length_a   1.000
_cell.length_b   1.000
_cell.length_c   1.000
_cell.angle_alpha   90.00
_cell.angle_beta   90.00
_cell.angle_gamma   90.00
#
_symmetry.space_group_name_H-M   'P 1'
#
loop_
_entity.id
_entity.type
_entity.pdbx_description
1 polymer ?
#
loop_
_entity_poly.entity_id
_entity_poly.type
_entity_poly.pdbx_seq_one_letter_code
_entity_poly.pdbx_strand_id
1 'polypeptide(L)'
;MHSSTEMFDEAQRIRQQLQVDFDRYDRRQEIFRKKFAAETRKQNQGICDGAVTNNSSNVAALLFAGTEGKDDNGDDGHGSRRGSIGRRRVATDKEKHPEVFRALSCFYNPPDMATDVVCELCFGFRSASMVQQLPSPWTEYCDDTTRKHYFYHPETRQVRWHPPPATDDLSTLVFERTNSVYTVCHCIPSNERRRRLMQKFREHALQMARAEAEKRDRHLRGAFISLALSLVPFSGDAKQPK
;
A
#
# COMPACT_ATOMS: atom_id res chain seq x y z
N MET A 1 32.94 3.84 -20.32
CA MET A 1 32.76 4.88 -19.28
C MET A 1 31.68 5.79 -19.80
N HIS A 2 30.48 5.79 -19.20
CA HIS A 2 29.47 6.78 -19.57
C HIS A 2 29.99 8.16 -19.20
N SER A 3 29.93 9.09 -20.13
CA SER A 3 30.35 10.47 -19.87
C SER A 3 29.50 11.01 -18.73
N SER A 4 30.10 11.76 -17.80
CA SER A 4 29.37 12.38 -16.68
C SER A 4 28.16 13.20 -17.13
N THR A 5 28.18 13.69 -18.37
CA THR A 5 27.07 14.39 -19.02
C THR A 5 25.88 13.47 -19.29
N GLU A 6 26.10 12.25 -19.78
CA GLU A 6 25.03 11.29 -20.08
C GLU A 6 24.26 10.87 -18.82
N MET A 7 24.95 10.70 -17.69
CA MET A 7 24.31 10.37 -16.42
C MET A 7 23.45 11.53 -15.89
N PHE A 8 23.87 12.78 -16.12
CA PHE A 8 23.10 13.95 -15.71
C PHE A 8 21.82 14.09 -16.54
N ASP A 9 21.92 13.87 -17.85
CA ASP A 9 20.77 13.89 -18.76
C ASP A 9 19.78 12.75 -18.47
N GLU A 10 20.28 11.56 -18.12
CA GLU A 10 19.45 10.44 -17.67
C GLU A 10 18.73 10.76 -16.35
N ALA A 11 19.42 11.35 -15.37
CA ALA A 11 18.80 11.77 -14.11
C ALA A 11 17.71 12.82 -14.32
N GLN A 12 17.92 13.77 -15.24
CA GLN A 12 16.90 14.76 -15.60
C GLN A 12 15.67 14.11 -16.25
N ARG A 13 15.86 13.14 -17.15
CA ARG A 13 14.75 12.38 -17.76
C ARG A 13 13.95 11.59 -16.72
N ILE A 14 14.63 10.90 -15.80
CA ILE A 14 13.96 10.16 -14.72
C ILE A 14 13.15 11.12 -13.84
N ARG A 15 13.71 12.29 -13.49
CA ARG A 15 13.01 13.30 -12.71
C ARG A 15 11.75 13.80 -13.42
N GLN A 16 11.82 14.08 -14.71
CA GLN A 16 10.67 14.50 -15.51
C GLN A 16 9.60 13.39 -15.60
N GLN A 17 10.03 12.14 -15.81
CA GLN A 17 9.12 11.00 -15.85
C GLN A 17 8.38 10.81 -14.53
N LEU A 18 9.10 10.86 -13.41
CA LEU A 18 8.50 10.77 -12.08
C LEU A 18 7.51 11.90 -11.82
N GLN A 19 7.83 13.13 -12.26
CA GLN A 19 6.90 14.25 -12.15
C GLN A 19 5.58 13.98 -12.88
N VAL A 20 5.65 13.48 -14.11
CA VAL A 20 4.46 13.10 -14.89
C VAL A 20 3.66 11.99 -14.20
N ASP A 21 4.34 11.00 -13.63
CA ASP A 21 3.68 9.89 -12.93
C ASP A 21 3.00 10.33 -11.63
N PHE A 22 3.61 11.26 -10.88
CA PHE A 22 2.97 11.90 -9.72
C PHE A 22 1.73 12.71 -10.14
N ASP A 23 1.83 13.51 -11.21
CA ASP A 23 0.68 14.27 -11.71
C ASP A 23 -0.47 13.35 -12.17
N ARG A 24 -0.15 12.22 -12.82
CA ARG A 24 -1.15 11.18 -13.18
C ARG A 24 -1.77 10.54 -11.95
N TYR A 25 -0.99 10.30 -10.90
CA TYR A 25 -1.49 9.75 -9.64
C TYR A 25 -2.44 10.72 -8.95
N ASP A 26 -2.07 12.00 -8.86
CA ASP A 26 -2.88 13.05 -8.23
C ASP A 26 -4.20 13.26 -8.98
N ARG A 27 -4.18 13.22 -10.33
CA ARG A 27 -5.43 13.25 -11.14
C ARG A 27 -6.34 12.06 -10.82
N ARG A 28 -5.80 10.85 -10.69
CA ARG A 28 -6.60 9.65 -10.33
C ARG A 28 -7.19 9.77 -8.92
N GLN A 29 -6.44 10.29 -7.97
CA GLN A 29 -6.92 10.54 -6.61
C GLN A 29 -8.03 11.59 -6.59
N GLU A 30 -7.89 12.66 -7.36
CA GLU A 30 -8.91 13.70 -7.46
C GLU A 30 -10.21 13.18 -8.08
N ILE A 31 -10.11 12.36 -9.14
CA ILE A 31 -11.28 11.67 -9.72
C ILE A 31 -11.96 10.79 -8.68
N PHE A 32 -11.19 10.01 -7.91
CA PHE A 32 -11.73 9.17 -6.86
C PHE A 32 -12.42 9.99 -5.76
N ARG A 33 -11.81 11.07 -5.26
CA ARG A 33 -12.41 11.97 -4.26
C ARG A 33 -13.71 12.60 -4.77
N LYS A 34 -13.75 13.04 -6.03
CA LYS A 34 -14.95 13.61 -6.65
C LYS A 34 -16.07 12.57 -6.78
N LYS A 35 -15.75 11.35 -7.24
CA LYS A 35 -16.73 10.25 -7.32
C LYS A 35 -17.28 9.89 -5.95
N PHE A 36 -16.40 9.74 -4.96
CA PHE A 36 -16.80 9.43 -3.59
C PHE A 36 -17.72 10.52 -3.01
N ALA A 37 -17.35 11.81 -3.14
CA ALA A 37 -18.17 12.91 -2.68
C ALA A 37 -19.51 13.05 -3.43
N ALA A 38 -19.57 12.66 -4.69
CA ALA A 38 -20.83 12.59 -5.44
C ALA A 38 -21.73 11.45 -4.93
N GLU A 39 -21.15 10.29 -4.66
CA GLU A 39 -21.87 9.12 -4.14
C GLU A 39 -22.41 9.37 -2.72
N THR A 40 -21.60 9.96 -1.83
CA THR A 40 -22.06 10.36 -0.49
C THR A 40 -23.21 11.36 -0.56
N ARG A 41 -23.19 12.29 -1.53
CA ARG A 41 -24.31 13.24 -1.73
C ARG A 41 -25.58 12.53 -2.20
N LYS A 42 -25.48 11.56 -3.11
CA LYS A 42 -26.63 10.75 -3.55
C LYS A 42 -27.26 9.97 -2.41
N GLN A 43 -26.45 9.33 -1.56
CA GLN A 43 -26.96 8.60 -0.39
C GLN A 43 -27.66 9.53 0.60
N ASN A 44 -27.10 10.71 0.87
CA ASN A 44 -27.70 11.67 1.80
C ASN A 44 -28.99 12.31 1.24
N GLN A 45 -29.09 12.52 -0.08
CA GLN A 45 -30.33 12.99 -0.73
C GLN A 45 -31.45 11.96 -0.63
N GLY A 46 -31.16 10.67 -0.87
CA GLY A 46 -32.17 9.60 -0.77
C GLY A 46 -32.75 9.42 0.64
N ILE A 47 -32.02 9.80 1.69
CA ILE A 47 -32.49 9.74 3.08
C ILE A 47 -33.42 10.91 3.41
N CYS A 48 -33.24 12.09 2.80
CA CYS A 48 -34.07 13.26 3.08
C CYS A 48 -35.38 13.26 2.29
N ASP A 49 -35.39 12.71 1.08
CA ASP A 49 -36.61 12.63 0.25
C ASP A 49 -37.54 11.47 0.67
N GLY A 50 -37.06 10.52 1.48
CA GLY A 50 -37.85 9.39 1.99
C GLY A 50 -38.73 9.69 3.21
N ALA A 51 -38.67 10.90 3.77
CA ALA A 51 -39.46 11.26 4.96
C ALA A 51 -40.89 11.75 4.63
N VAL A 52 -41.26 11.86 3.34
CA VAL A 52 -42.61 12.27 2.92
C VAL A 52 -43.10 11.37 1.79
N THR A 53 -43.47 10.13 2.10
CA THR A 53 -44.69 9.46 1.58
C THR A 53 -44.68 8.00 2.00
N ASN A 54 -45.63 7.70 2.89
CA ASN A 54 -45.98 6.37 3.32
C ASN A 54 -46.99 5.82 2.32
N ASN A 55 -46.59 4.93 1.39
CA ASN A 55 -47.42 3.82 0.87
C ASN A 55 -46.77 3.08 -0.30
N SER A 56 -47.01 1.75 -0.33
CA SER A 56 -47.12 0.90 -1.54
C SER A 56 -45.84 0.33 -2.17
N SER A 57 -45.61 -0.95 -1.89
CA SER A 57 -45.18 -2.07 -2.76
C SER A 57 -44.32 -1.84 -4.03
N ASN A 58 -43.37 -2.78 -4.20
CA ASN A 58 -43.00 -3.52 -5.43
C ASN A 58 -41.82 -3.06 -6.34
N VAL A 59 -41.04 -4.08 -6.72
CA VAL A 59 -40.21 -4.38 -7.93
C VAL A 59 -38.78 -3.80 -8.21
N ALA A 60 -37.91 -4.77 -8.57
CA ALA A 60 -37.02 -4.87 -9.75
C ALA A 60 -35.73 -4.03 -9.93
N ALA A 61 -34.64 -4.79 -10.11
CA ALA A 61 -33.69 -4.86 -11.24
C ALA A 61 -33.48 -3.63 -12.15
N LEU A 62 -32.19 -3.30 -12.42
CA LEU A 62 -31.63 -2.64 -13.62
C LEU A 62 -30.08 -2.76 -13.54
N LEU A 63 -29.40 -3.55 -14.39
CA LEU A 63 -28.80 -3.24 -15.72
C LEU A 63 -27.71 -2.16 -15.73
N PHE A 64 -26.52 -2.49 -16.31
CA PHE A 64 -25.77 -1.78 -17.37
C PHE A 64 -24.60 -2.71 -17.79
N ALA A 65 -24.51 -3.28 -19.00
CA ALA A 65 -24.33 -2.71 -20.35
C ALA A 65 -22.90 -2.19 -20.60
N GLY A 66 -22.31 -2.65 -21.72
CA GLY A 66 -20.89 -2.62 -22.04
C GLY A 66 -20.34 -1.34 -22.67
N THR A 67 -19.02 -1.35 -22.87
CA THR A 67 -18.33 -0.54 -23.88
C THR A 67 -17.15 -1.32 -24.43
N GLU A 68 -17.24 -1.66 -25.71
CA GLU A 68 -16.16 -2.14 -26.56
C GLU A 68 -15.15 -0.99 -26.79
N GLY A 69 -13.86 -1.31 -26.73
CA GLY A 69 -12.76 -0.39 -27.00
C GLY A 69 -11.75 -1.08 -27.90
N LYS A 70 -11.76 -0.65 -29.16
CA LYS A 70 -10.91 -1.03 -30.29
C LYS A 70 -9.65 -0.18 -30.28
N ASP A 71 -8.47 -0.78 -30.34
CA ASP A 71 -7.22 -0.09 -30.71
C ASP A 71 -6.29 -1.04 -31.47
N ASP A 72 -6.13 -0.76 -32.77
CA ASP A 72 -5.10 -1.25 -33.67
C ASP A 72 -3.81 -0.41 -33.49
N ASN A 73 -2.64 -1.05 -33.47
CA ASN A 73 -1.48 -0.71 -34.30
C ASN A 73 -0.23 -1.50 -33.90
N GLY A 74 0.42 -2.09 -34.89
CA GLY A 74 1.73 -2.75 -34.77
C GLY A 74 2.91 -1.77 -34.82
N ASP A 75 4.10 -2.29 -34.53
CA ASP A 75 5.35 -1.85 -35.14
C ASP A 75 6.45 -2.90 -34.91
N ASP A 76 7.36 -2.96 -35.88
CA ASP A 76 8.32 -3.99 -36.20
C ASP A 76 9.63 -3.92 -35.39
N GLY A 77 10.28 -5.09 -35.33
CA GLY A 77 11.73 -5.31 -35.47
C GLY A 77 12.75 -4.38 -34.80
N HIS A 78 13.63 -4.95 -33.96
CA HIS A 78 15.04 -5.12 -34.33
C HIS A 78 15.80 -5.93 -33.27
N GLY A 79 16.48 -6.98 -33.73
CA GLY A 79 17.42 -7.74 -32.94
C GLY A 79 18.66 -6.92 -32.58
N SER A 80 19.13 -7.08 -31.34
CA SER A 80 20.47 -6.62 -30.95
C SER A 80 21.16 -7.65 -30.06
N ARG A 81 22.27 -8.17 -30.60
CA ARG A 81 23.18 -9.15 -30.00
C ARG A 81 23.72 -8.60 -28.66
N ARG A 82 23.44 -9.31 -27.56
CA ARG A 82 24.05 -9.06 -26.26
C ARG A 82 25.45 -9.68 -26.21
N GLY A 83 26.46 -8.81 -26.24
CA GLY A 83 27.81 -9.13 -25.75
C GLY A 83 27.78 -9.30 -24.23
N SER A 84 28.25 -10.45 -23.76
CA SER A 84 28.40 -10.79 -22.34
C SER A 84 29.61 -10.07 -21.77
N ILE A 85 29.42 -8.86 -21.27
CA ILE A 85 30.41 -8.20 -20.39
C ILE A 85 29.95 -8.43 -18.95
N GLY A 86 30.80 -9.11 -18.18
CA GLY A 86 30.57 -9.46 -16.79
C GLY A 86 30.35 -8.22 -15.90
N ARG A 87 29.08 -7.81 -15.77
CA ARG A 87 28.64 -6.89 -14.72
C ARG A 87 28.80 -7.59 -13.38
N ARG A 88 29.78 -7.14 -12.59
CA ARG A 88 29.87 -7.42 -11.16
C ARG A 88 28.55 -6.93 -10.53
N ARG A 89 27.65 -7.86 -10.20
CA ARG A 89 26.34 -7.54 -9.60
C ARG A 89 26.60 -6.91 -8.24
N VAL A 90 26.44 -5.60 -8.13
CA VAL A 90 26.31 -4.94 -6.83
C VAL A 90 24.99 -5.44 -6.26
N ALA A 91 25.08 -6.25 -5.21
CA ALA A 91 23.92 -6.74 -4.48
C ALA A 91 23.06 -5.54 -4.10
N THR A 92 21.87 -5.46 -4.67
CA THR A 92 20.90 -4.41 -4.32
C THR A 92 20.57 -4.54 -2.84
N ASP A 93 20.38 -3.43 -2.11
CA ASP A 93 20.07 -3.47 -0.65
C ASP A 93 18.87 -4.37 -0.31
N LYS A 94 18.01 -4.67 -1.29
CA LYS A 94 16.93 -5.66 -1.21
C LYS A 94 17.40 -7.06 -0.80
N GLU A 95 18.60 -7.47 -1.17
CA GLU A 95 19.18 -8.78 -0.81
C GLU A 95 19.73 -8.80 0.62
N LYS A 96 20.10 -7.64 1.19
CA LYS A 96 20.68 -7.57 2.55
C LYS A 96 19.61 -7.65 3.64
N HIS A 97 18.39 -7.20 3.35
CA HIS A 97 17.31 -7.15 4.33
C HIS A 97 15.99 -7.72 3.78
N PRO A 98 15.96 -9.03 3.44
CA PRO A 98 14.77 -9.67 2.88
C PRO A 98 13.56 -9.60 3.84
N GLU A 99 13.80 -9.69 5.15
CA GLU A 99 12.75 -9.62 6.17
C GLU A 99 12.07 -8.25 6.22
N VAL A 100 12.83 -7.17 6.08
CA VAL A 100 12.28 -5.80 6.05
C VAL A 100 11.44 -5.60 4.80
N PHE A 101 11.92 -6.06 3.64
CA PHE A 101 11.16 -5.98 2.40
C PHE A 101 9.91 -6.85 2.40
N ARG A 102 9.94 -8.02 3.06
CA ARG A 102 8.77 -8.88 3.25
C ARG A 102 7.75 -8.26 4.22
N ALA A 103 8.22 -7.61 5.28
CA ALA A 103 7.37 -6.85 6.20
C ALA A 103 6.82 -5.57 5.55
N LEU A 104 7.51 -5.00 4.56
CA LEU A 104 7.06 -3.83 3.82
C LEU A 104 6.19 -4.21 2.62
N SER A 105 6.30 -5.42 2.06
CA SER A 105 5.53 -5.80 0.86
C SER A 105 4.02 -5.81 1.12
N CYS A 106 3.58 -6.14 2.33
CA CYS A 106 2.18 -6.00 2.73
C CYS A 106 1.70 -4.53 2.79
N PHE A 107 2.61 -3.55 2.74
CA PHE A 107 2.31 -2.12 2.57
C PHE A 107 2.33 -1.62 1.12
N TYR A 108 2.75 -2.43 0.15
CA TYR A 108 2.89 -1.97 -1.25
C TYR A 108 2.24 -2.87 -2.29
N ASN A 109 1.91 -4.11 -1.95
CA ASN A 109 1.11 -4.94 -2.85
C ASN A 109 -0.28 -4.29 -2.99
N PRO A 110 -0.69 -3.96 -4.23
CA PRO A 110 -2.08 -3.67 -4.51
C PRO A 110 -2.90 -4.84 -3.99
N PRO A 111 -4.05 -4.60 -3.35
CA PRO A 111 -4.96 -5.67 -3.02
C PRO A 111 -5.31 -6.45 -4.31
N ASP A 112 -4.75 -7.64 -4.47
CA ASP A 112 -5.25 -8.60 -5.44
C ASP A 112 -6.55 -9.16 -4.87
N MET A 113 -7.59 -9.27 -5.72
CA MET A 113 -8.98 -9.52 -5.31
C MET A 113 -9.17 -10.73 -4.37
N ALA A 114 -8.33 -11.77 -4.48
CA ALA A 114 -8.42 -12.96 -3.61
C ALA A 114 -7.81 -12.73 -2.21
N THR A 115 -6.79 -11.87 -2.11
CA THR A 115 -6.18 -11.51 -0.83
C THR A 115 -7.02 -10.53 -0.03
N ASP A 116 -8.11 -9.99 -0.59
CA ASP A 116 -8.94 -9.00 0.09
C ASP A 116 -9.81 -9.57 1.20
N VAL A 117 -10.13 -10.87 1.14
CA VAL A 117 -11.10 -11.46 2.06
C VAL A 117 -10.40 -12.09 3.28
N VAL A 118 -9.32 -12.84 3.07
CA VAL A 118 -8.58 -13.55 4.13
C VAL A 118 -7.13 -13.08 4.20
N CYS A 119 -6.58 -13.01 5.41
CA CYS A 119 -5.17 -12.66 5.61
C CYS A 119 -4.26 -13.86 5.39
N GLU A 120 -3.22 -13.73 4.56
CA GLU A 120 -2.26 -14.81 4.29
C GLU A 120 -1.37 -15.15 5.50
N LEU A 121 -1.26 -14.25 6.48
CA LEU A 121 -0.40 -14.43 7.65
C LEU A 121 -1.10 -15.19 8.77
N CYS A 122 -2.32 -14.78 9.15
CA CYS A 122 -3.06 -15.40 10.25
C CYS A 122 -4.32 -16.15 9.80
N PHE A 123 -4.62 -16.19 8.50
CA PHE A 123 -5.80 -16.85 7.93
C PHE A 123 -7.14 -16.34 8.49
N GLY A 124 -7.18 -15.17 9.12
CA GLY A 124 -8.41 -14.54 9.57
C GLY A 124 -9.02 -13.63 8.50
N PHE A 125 -10.33 -13.39 8.60
CA PHE A 125 -11.05 -12.45 7.74
C PHE A 125 -10.50 -11.03 7.88
N ARG A 126 -10.25 -10.32 6.79
CA ARG A 126 -9.67 -8.96 6.85
C ARG A 126 -10.61 -7.90 7.40
N SER A 127 -11.91 -8.18 7.40
CA SER A 127 -12.95 -7.32 7.95
C SER A 127 -14.04 -8.19 8.57
N ALA A 128 -14.65 -7.72 9.66
CA ALA A 128 -15.83 -8.34 10.24
C ALA A 128 -17.02 -8.40 9.25
N SER A 129 -17.09 -7.47 8.29
CA SER A 129 -18.13 -7.44 7.26
C SER A 129 -18.02 -8.57 6.22
N MET A 130 -16.85 -9.21 6.13
CA MET A 130 -16.62 -10.34 5.22
C MET A 130 -17.02 -11.68 5.84
N VAL A 131 -17.29 -11.69 7.15
CA VAL A 131 -17.62 -12.90 7.88
C VAL A 131 -19.06 -13.29 7.55
N GLN A 132 -19.23 -14.49 6.98
CA GLN A 132 -20.54 -15.05 6.71
C GLN A 132 -21.14 -15.64 7.99
N GLN A 133 -22.45 -15.47 8.16
CA GLN A 133 -23.15 -16.10 9.28
C GLN A 133 -23.24 -17.61 9.06
N LEU A 134 -23.17 -18.37 10.15
CA LEU A 134 -23.44 -19.80 10.13
C LEU A 134 -24.87 -20.08 9.63
N PRO A 135 -25.10 -21.24 8.99
CA PRO A 135 -26.44 -21.63 8.59
C PRO A 135 -27.34 -21.71 9.81
N SER A 136 -28.50 -21.05 9.75
CA SER A 136 -29.49 -21.12 10.83
C SER A 136 -29.95 -22.57 11.03
N PRO A 137 -30.09 -23.07 12.28
CA PRO A 137 -30.01 -22.34 13.55
C PRO A 137 -28.69 -22.55 14.32
N TRP A 138 -27.59 -22.87 13.64
CA TRP A 138 -26.32 -23.17 14.31
C TRP A 138 -25.69 -21.94 14.95
N THR A 139 -25.04 -22.15 16.10
CA THR A 139 -24.28 -21.11 16.81
C THR A 139 -22.92 -21.65 17.23
N GLU A 140 -21.87 -20.86 17.08
CA GLU A 140 -20.52 -21.18 17.55
C GLU A 140 -20.34 -20.78 19.02
N TYR A 141 -19.70 -21.64 19.79
CA TYR A 141 -19.31 -21.41 21.17
C TYR A 141 -17.83 -21.77 21.34
N CYS A 142 -17.17 -21.16 22.33
CA CYS A 142 -15.81 -21.50 22.73
C CYS A 142 -15.87 -22.26 24.07
N ASP A 143 -15.24 -23.42 24.15
CA ASP A 143 -15.07 -24.13 25.42
C ASP A 143 -13.94 -23.49 26.22
N ASP A 144 -14.25 -23.00 27.42
CA ASP A 144 -13.29 -22.32 28.29
C ASP A 144 -12.13 -23.23 28.74
N THR A 145 -12.36 -24.54 28.81
CA THR A 145 -11.35 -25.50 29.28
C THR A 145 -10.35 -25.84 28.20
N THR A 146 -10.81 -26.16 27.00
CA THR A 146 -9.95 -26.57 25.89
C THR A 146 -9.56 -25.43 24.96
N ARG A 147 -10.22 -24.27 25.07
CA ARG A 147 -10.15 -23.15 24.11
C ARG A 147 -10.48 -23.56 22.68
N LYS A 148 -11.22 -24.66 22.50
CA LYS A 148 -11.69 -25.11 21.20
C LYS A 148 -13.10 -24.62 20.94
N HIS A 149 -13.38 -24.30 19.68
CA HIS A 149 -14.71 -23.90 19.30
C HIS A 149 -15.54 -25.13 18.91
N TYR A 150 -16.83 -25.07 19.24
CA TYR A 150 -17.82 -26.07 18.89
C TYR A 150 -19.09 -25.39 18.40
N PHE A 151 -19.88 -26.12 17.63
CA PHE A 151 -21.12 -25.66 17.03
C PHE A 151 -22.28 -26.38 17.69
N TYR A 152 -23.27 -25.60 18.14
CA TYR A 152 -24.45 -26.12 18.82
C TYR A 152 -25.70 -25.79 18.02
N HIS A 153 -26.56 -26.80 17.85
CA HIS A 153 -27.87 -26.67 17.25
C HIS A 153 -28.93 -26.63 18.35
N PRO A 154 -29.61 -25.49 18.58
CA PRO A 154 -30.48 -25.30 19.74
C PRO A 154 -31.73 -26.19 19.72
N GLU A 155 -32.33 -26.40 18.56
CA GLU A 155 -33.58 -27.18 18.44
C GLU A 155 -33.35 -28.69 18.62
N THR A 156 -32.33 -29.24 17.98
CA THR A 156 -32.01 -30.68 18.03
C THR A 156 -31.08 -31.07 19.17
N ARG A 157 -30.55 -30.08 19.90
CA ARG A 157 -29.56 -30.24 20.98
C ARG A 157 -28.27 -30.95 20.52
N GLN A 158 -27.97 -30.93 19.23
CA GLN A 158 -26.76 -31.53 18.67
C GLN A 158 -25.55 -30.62 18.87
N VAL A 159 -24.40 -31.22 19.18
CA VAL A 159 -23.10 -30.56 19.27
C VAL A 159 -22.19 -31.13 18.21
N ARG A 160 -21.43 -30.27 17.52
CA ARG A 160 -20.42 -30.65 16.53
C ARG A 160 -19.12 -29.90 16.78
N TRP A 161 -18.00 -30.58 16.52
CA TRP A 161 -16.66 -29.98 16.61
C TRP A 161 -16.15 -29.43 15.27
N HIS A 162 -16.91 -29.65 14.20
CA HIS A 162 -16.61 -29.14 12.86
C HIS A 162 -17.79 -28.30 12.36
N PRO A 163 -17.55 -27.33 11.46
CA PRO A 163 -18.60 -26.49 10.92
C PRO A 163 -19.75 -27.32 10.33
N PRO A 164 -21.01 -26.88 10.51
CA PRO A 164 -22.17 -27.60 9.99
C PRO A 164 -22.18 -27.64 8.45
N PRO A 165 -22.85 -28.64 7.85
CA PRO A 165 -23.06 -28.69 6.40
C PRO A 165 -23.82 -27.43 5.94
N ALA A 166 -23.43 -26.87 4.79
CA ALA A 166 -23.85 -25.57 4.28
C ALA A 166 -23.17 -24.33 4.94
N THR A 167 -22.11 -24.53 5.73
CA THR A 167 -21.19 -23.42 6.03
C THR A 167 -20.43 -23.03 4.77
N ASP A 168 -20.22 -21.73 4.57
CA ASP A 168 -19.44 -21.19 3.47
C ASP A 168 -18.01 -21.77 3.43
N ASP A 169 -17.50 -22.03 2.22
CA ASP A 169 -16.20 -22.66 2.01
C ASP A 169 -15.05 -21.82 2.60
N LEU A 170 -15.17 -20.49 2.51
CA LEU A 170 -14.16 -19.59 3.04
C LEU A 170 -14.15 -19.61 4.57
N SER A 171 -15.33 -19.63 5.18
CA SER A 171 -15.48 -19.78 6.63
C SER A 171 -14.92 -21.11 7.14
N THR A 172 -15.11 -22.19 6.37
CA THR A 172 -14.52 -23.51 6.66
C THR A 172 -12.98 -23.46 6.60
N LEU A 173 -12.42 -22.82 5.57
CA LEU A 173 -10.97 -22.63 5.44
C LEU A 173 -10.38 -21.82 6.61
N VAL A 174 -11.08 -20.77 7.05
CA VAL A 174 -10.67 -19.97 8.23
C VAL A 174 -10.71 -20.82 9.49
N PHE A 175 -11.74 -21.66 9.66
CA PHE A 175 -11.86 -22.57 10.82
C PHE A 175 -10.71 -23.58 10.87
N GLU A 176 -10.34 -24.21 9.76
CA GLU A 176 -9.25 -25.19 9.72
C GLU A 176 -7.91 -24.63 10.21
N ARG A 177 -7.68 -23.32 10.04
CA ARG A 177 -6.44 -22.65 10.43
C ARG A 177 -6.51 -21.94 11.77
N THR A 178 -7.67 -21.40 12.13
CA THR A 178 -7.83 -20.51 13.30
C THR A 178 -8.70 -21.10 14.40
N ASN A 179 -9.34 -22.25 14.14
CA ASN A 179 -10.25 -22.94 15.05
C ASN A 179 -11.54 -22.16 15.37
N SER A 180 -11.92 -21.17 14.57
CA SER A 180 -13.20 -20.43 14.65
C SER A 180 -13.61 -19.95 13.27
N VAL A 181 -14.91 -19.93 12.95
CA VAL A 181 -15.39 -19.37 11.67
C VAL A 181 -15.54 -17.84 11.72
N TYR A 182 -15.38 -17.23 12.90
CA TYR A 182 -15.55 -15.78 13.10
C TYR A 182 -14.22 -15.03 13.31
N THR A 183 -13.08 -15.69 13.10
CA THR A 183 -11.76 -15.06 13.33
C THR A 183 -11.51 -13.90 12.38
N VAL A 184 -11.40 -12.69 12.95
CA VAL A 184 -10.98 -11.50 12.21
C VAL A 184 -9.46 -11.31 12.34
N CYS A 185 -8.82 -10.96 11.24
CA CYS A 185 -7.40 -10.68 11.14
C CYS A 185 -7.02 -9.46 11.99
N HIS A 186 -5.96 -9.62 12.78
CA HIS A 186 -5.33 -8.54 13.55
C HIS A 186 -3.93 -8.17 13.02
N CYS A 187 -3.45 -8.85 11.96
CA CYS A 187 -2.11 -8.65 11.41
C CYS A 187 -1.98 -7.33 10.62
N ILE A 188 -3.06 -6.84 10.03
CA ILE A 188 -3.02 -5.63 9.21
C ILE A 188 -3.32 -4.44 10.12
N PRO A 189 -2.37 -3.50 10.33
CA PRO A 189 -2.72 -2.24 10.98
C PRO A 189 -3.87 -1.62 10.19
N SER A 190 -4.94 -1.19 10.88
CA SER A 190 -6.10 -0.57 10.24
C SER A 190 -5.66 0.44 9.16
N ASN A 191 -6.44 0.59 8.09
CA ASN A 191 -6.06 1.48 6.96
C ASN A 191 -5.63 2.87 7.47
N GLU A 192 -6.31 3.38 8.49
CA GLU A 192 -5.96 4.62 9.16
C GLU A 192 -4.62 4.55 9.92
N ARG A 193 -4.36 3.49 10.69
CA ARG A 193 -3.06 3.26 11.34
C ARG A 193 -1.94 3.17 10.30
N ARG A 194 -2.17 2.50 9.16
CA ARG A 194 -1.22 2.42 8.03
C ARG A 194 -0.96 3.80 7.44
N ARG A 195 -1.98 4.62 7.18
CA ARG A 195 -1.79 6.01 6.71
C ARG A 195 -0.95 6.84 7.66
N ARG A 196 -1.25 6.79 8.97
CA ARG A 196 -0.49 7.50 10.00
C ARG A 196 0.97 7.03 10.05
N LEU A 197 1.21 5.73 9.91
CA LEU A 197 2.56 5.16 9.87
C LEU A 197 3.33 5.65 8.64
N MET A 198 2.71 5.61 7.45
CA MET A 198 3.32 6.07 6.20
C MET A 198 3.59 7.58 6.23
N GLN A 199 2.70 8.36 6.85
CA GLN A 199 2.93 9.78 7.07
C GLN A 199 4.15 10.02 7.96
N LYS A 200 4.26 9.32 9.09
CA LYS A 200 5.44 9.41 9.97
C LYS A 200 6.74 9.01 9.26
N PHE A 201 6.71 7.95 8.45
CA PHE A 201 7.87 7.56 7.65
C PHE A 201 8.26 8.65 6.64
N ARG A 202 7.28 9.27 5.98
CA ARG A 202 7.50 10.39 5.06
C ARG A 202 8.12 11.59 5.78
N GLU A 203 7.58 11.96 6.94
CA GLU A 203 8.10 13.06 7.77
C GLU A 203 9.54 12.79 8.22
N HIS A 204 9.83 11.57 8.69
CA HIS A 204 11.18 11.17 9.09
C HIS A 204 12.17 11.18 7.91
N ALA A 205 11.76 10.69 6.74
CA ALA A 205 12.60 10.75 5.53
C ALA A 205 12.92 12.19 5.11
N LEU A 206 11.94 13.10 5.21
CA LEU A 206 12.14 14.52 4.94
C LEU A 206 13.08 15.17 5.96
N GLN A 207 12.97 14.81 7.24
CA GLN A 207 13.88 15.28 8.28
C GLN A 207 15.32 14.83 8.02
N MET A 208 15.52 13.56 7.69
CA MET A 208 16.82 13.00 7.33
C MET A 208 17.43 13.71 6.12
N ALA A 209 16.63 13.94 5.07
CA ALA A 209 17.09 14.66 3.88
C ALA A 209 17.52 16.10 4.20
N ARG A 210 16.77 16.80 5.06
CA ARG A 210 17.13 18.15 5.53
C ARG A 210 18.42 18.15 6.33
N ALA A 211 18.56 17.24 7.29
CA ALA A 211 19.77 17.12 8.11
C ALA A 211 21.01 16.83 7.24
N GLU A 212 20.88 15.98 6.23
CA GLU A 212 21.95 15.70 5.29
C GLU A 212 22.29 16.92 4.42
N ALA A 213 21.29 17.67 3.95
CA ALA A 213 21.50 18.90 3.20
C ALA A 213 22.22 19.97 4.03
N GLU A 214 21.85 20.17 5.30
CA GLU A 214 22.54 21.08 6.21
C GLU A 214 23.99 20.67 6.45
N LYS A 215 24.25 19.35 6.61
CA LYS A 215 25.62 18.85 6.78
C LYS A 215 26.47 19.15 5.54
N ARG A 216 25.92 18.98 4.35
CA ARG A 216 26.58 19.34 3.08
C ARG A 216 26.85 20.84 3.00
N ASP A 217 25.88 21.69 3.36
CA ASP A 217 26.05 23.14 3.35
C ASP A 217 27.17 23.60 4.30
N ARG A 218 27.20 23.09 5.54
CA ARG A 218 28.29 23.38 6.50
C ARG A 218 29.65 22.96 5.96
N HIS A 219 29.73 21.81 5.31
CA HIS A 219 30.97 21.31 4.72
C HIS A 219 31.46 22.22 3.57
N LEU A 220 30.56 22.62 2.67
CA LEU A 220 30.88 23.54 1.57
C LEU A 220 31.30 24.92 2.08
N ARG A 221 30.62 25.47 3.09
CA ARG A 221 31.02 26.74 3.72
C ARG A 221 32.41 26.65 4.34
N GLY A 222 32.71 25.56 5.06
CA GLY A 222 34.04 25.33 5.64
C GLY A 222 35.14 25.20 4.59
N ALA A 223 34.87 24.49 3.48
CA ALA A 223 35.79 24.39 2.35
C ALA A 223 36.02 25.76 1.67
N PHE A 224 34.95 26.54 1.45
CA PHE A 224 35.05 27.86 0.84
C PHE A 224 35.85 28.84 1.71
N ILE A 225 35.62 28.86 3.03
CA ILE A 225 36.40 29.69 3.95
C ILE A 225 37.88 29.27 3.93
N SER A 226 38.17 27.97 3.94
CA SER A 226 39.55 27.47 3.89
C SER A 226 40.28 27.88 2.60
N LEU A 227 39.58 27.82 1.46
CA LEU A 227 40.10 28.30 0.18
C LEU A 227 40.31 29.81 0.19
N ALA A 228 39.35 30.59 0.69
CA ALA A 228 39.47 32.04 0.79
C ALA A 228 40.69 32.46 1.64
N LEU A 229 40.91 31.82 2.78
CA LEU A 229 42.07 32.08 3.65
C LEU A 229 43.40 31.71 2.96
N SER A 230 43.43 30.68 2.11
CA SER A 230 44.64 30.32 1.34
C SER A 230 44.99 31.30 0.23
N LEU A 231 44.00 32.07 -0.26
CA LEU A 231 44.17 33.04 -1.34
C LEU A 231 44.55 34.44 -0.85
N VAL A 232 44.40 34.75 0.44
CA VAL A 232 44.85 36.04 1.00
C VAL A 232 46.37 35.99 1.12
N PRO A 233 47.14 36.75 0.30
CA PRO A 233 48.58 36.76 0.41
C PRO A 233 48.98 37.31 1.78
N PHE A 234 49.75 36.52 2.54
CA PHE A 234 50.34 36.96 3.80
C PHE A 234 51.22 38.19 3.52
N SER A 235 50.67 39.37 3.81
CA SER A 235 51.36 40.65 3.68
C SER A 235 52.23 40.89 4.92
N GLY A 236 53.02 39.89 5.28
CA GLY A 236 53.93 39.90 6.42
C GLY A 236 55.34 39.78 5.91
N ASP A 237 55.96 40.94 5.63
CA ASP A 237 57.32 41.28 6.09
C ASP A 237 57.74 42.62 5.49
N ALA A 238 57.16 43.70 6.02
CA ALA A 238 57.77 45.01 5.90
C ALA A 238 58.99 45.03 6.83
N LYS A 239 60.19 44.95 6.22
CA LYS A 239 61.50 45.09 6.85
C LYS A 239 61.51 46.19 7.91
N GLN A 240 61.90 45.85 9.14
CA GLN A 240 62.27 46.87 10.13
C GLN A 240 63.53 47.61 9.68
N PRO A 241 63.53 48.95 9.64
CA PRO A 241 64.74 49.73 9.41
C PRO A 241 65.64 49.66 10.65
N LYS A 242 66.93 49.42 10.41
CA LYS A 242 68.02 49.45 11.39
C LYS A 242 68.33 50.86 11.86
#